data_AF-A0A6B3G380-F1
#
_entry.id   AF-A0A6B3G380-F1
#
_cell.length_a   1.000
_cell.length_b   1.000
_cell.length_c   1.000
_cell.angle_alpha   90.00
_cell.angle_beta   90.00
_cell.angle_gamma   90.00
#
_symmetry.space_group_name_H-M   'P 1'
#
loop_
_entity.id
_entity.type
_entity.pdbx_description
1 polymer ?
#
loop_
_entity_poly.entity_id
_entity_poly.type
_entity_poly.pdbx_seq_one_letter_code
_entity_poly.pdbx_strand_id
1 'polypeptide(L)' 'MTDTAQERRALAGRLEQAGVLISSPWRAAVEAVPRELFLNPGVFLPTRDGRWQPVTAAGSDPAEW' A
#
# COMPACT_ATOMS: atom_id res chain seq x y z
N MET A 1 -11.64 12.44 5.43
CA MET A 1 -10.96 11.22 4.93
C MET A 1 -11.58 10.89 3.59
N THR A 2 -10.78 10.74 2.54
CA THR A 2 -11.26 10.27 1.24
C THR A 2 -11.72 8.83 1.40
N ASP A 3 -12.91 8.49 0.92
CA ASP A 3 -13.35 7.10 0.87
C ASP A 3 -12.58 6.37 -0.24
N THR A 4 -11.68 5.47 0.14
CA THR A 4 -10.84 4.69 -0.78
C THR A 4 -11.36 3.26 -1.00
N ALA A 5 -12.61 2.96 -0.64
CA ALA A 5 -13.15 1.60 -0.69
C ALA A 5 -13.14 0.98 -2.10
N GLN A 6 -13.24 1.79 -3.15
CA GLN A 6 -13.14 1.31 -4.53
C GLN A 6 -11.71 0.90 -4.88
N GLU A 7 -10.73 1.71 -4.51
CA GLU A 7 -9.30 1.48 -4.72
C GLU A 7 -8.84 0.22 -3.98
N ARG A 8 -9.31 0.02 -2.74
CA ARG A 8 -9.00 -1.19 -1.97
C ARG A 8 -9.57 -2.45 -2.60
N ARG A 9 -10.81 -2.42 -3.10
CA ARG A 9 -11.40 -3.55 -3.86
C ARG A 9 -10.65 -3.82 -5.16
N ALA A 10 -10.25 -2.77 -5.88
CA ALA A 10 -9.45 -2.90 -7.10
C ALA A 10 -8.06 -3.49 -6.81
N LEU A 11 -7.40 -3.08 -5.73
CA LEU A 11 -6.14 -3.66 -5.27
C LEU A 11 -6.30 -5.12 -4.90
N ALA A 12 -7.32 -5.48 -4.10
CA ALA A 12 -7.60 -6.85 -3.72
C ALA A 12 -7.81 -7.76 -4.95
N GLY A 13 -8.56 -7.27 -5.95
CA GLY A 13 -8.75 -7.97 -7.23
C GLY A 13 -7.42 -8.23 -7.98
N ARG A 14 -6.54 -7.23 -8.07
CA ARG A 14 -5.23 -7.39 -8.72
C ARG A 14 -4.33 -8.37 -7.96
N LEU A 15 -4.32 -8.34 -6.64
CA LEU A 15 -3.48 -9.23 -5.83
C LEU A 15 -3.97 -10.69 -5.86
N GLU A 16 -5.28 -10.91 -5.95
CA GLU A 16 -5.87 -12.23 -6.16
C GLU A 16 -5.53 -12.78 -7.54
N GLN A 17 -5.68 -11.97 -8.61
CA GLN A 17 -5.28 -12.35 -9.97
C GLN A 17 -3.79 -12.69 -10.08
N ALA A 18 -2.94 -12.02 -9.31
CA ALA A 18 -1.51 -12.29 -9.23
C ALA A 18 -1.14 -13.50 -8.36
N GLY A 19 -2.11 -14.16 -7.71
CA GLY A 19 -1.87 -15.29 -6.80
C GLY A 19 -1.21 -14.91 -5.46
N VAL A 20 -1.15 -13.61 -5.13
CA VAL A 20 -0.58 -13.11 -3.87
C VAL A 20 -1.55 -13.34 -2.70
N LEU A 21 -2.85 -13.11 -2.93
CA LEU A 21 -3.88 -13.42 -1.96
C LEU A 21 -4.36 -14.86 -2.17
N ILE A 22 -3.90 -15.75 -1.29
CA ILE A 22 -4.14 -17.19 -1.38
C ILE A 22 -5.43 -17.66 -0.68
N SER A 23 -6.16 -16.77 0.00
CA SER A 23 -7.41 -17.12 0.68
C SER A 23 -8.33 -15.93 0.92
N SER A 24 -9.63 -16.20 1.07
CA SER A 24 -10.67 -15.19 1.27
C SER A 24 -10.45 -14.28 2.50
N PRO A 25 -9.94 -14.75 3.65
CA PRO A 25 -9.66 -13.86 4.78
C PRO A 25 -8.61 -12.78 4.48
N TRP A 26 -7.59 -13.11 3.67
CA TRP A 26 -6.57 -12.14 3.29
C TRP A 26 -7.12 -11.07 2.36
N ARG A 27 -8.01 -11.47 1.44
CA ARG A 27 -8.75 -10.54 0.60
C ARG A 27 -9.59 -9.57 1.44
N ALA A 28 -10.36 -10.09 2.38
CA ALA A 28 -11.19 -9.28 3.27
C ALA A 28 -10.35 -8.27 4.06
N ALA A 29 -9.15 -8.65 4.50
CA ALA A 29 -8.24 -7.74 5.21
C ALA A 29 -7.79 -6.56 4.32
N VAL A 30 -7.43 -6.81 3.05
CA VAL A 30 -7.04 -5.74 2.11
C VAL A 30 -8.22 -4.79 1.83
N GLU A 31 -9.44 -5.33 1.70
CA GLU A 31 -10.63 -4.52 1.44
C GLU A 31 -11.07 -3.69 2.66
N ALA A 32 -10.85 -4.19 3.87
CA ALA A 32 -11.27 -3.54 5.11
C ALA A 32 -10.31 -2.48 5.62
N VAL A 33 -8.99 -2.63 5.41
CA VAL A 33 -7.97 -1.80 6.05
C VAL A 33 -7.47 -0.68 5.12
N PRO A 34 -7.75 0.61 5.44
CA PRO A 34 -7.25 1.75 4.67
C PRO A 34 -5.74 1.96 4.91
N ARG A 35 -4.93 1.47 3.97
CA ARG A 35 -3.46 1.55 4.00
C ARG A 35 -2.95 2.98 4.20
N GLU A 36 -3.63 3.96 3.61
CA GLU A 36 -3.28 5.38 3.65
C GLU A 36 -3.21 5.96 5.07
N LEU A 37 -3.95 5.37 6.03
CA LEU A 37 -3.85 5.77 7.44
C LEU A 37 -2.50 5.45 8.07
N PHE A 38 -1.76 4.51 7.49
CA PHE A 38 -0.46 4.05 7.98
C PHE A 38 0.72 4.68 7.23
N LEU A 39 0.46 5.54 6.25
CA LEU A 39 1.50 6.17 5.43
C LEU A 39 2.02 7.49 6.01
N ASN A 40 1.38 8.06 7.03
CA ASN A 40 1.86 9.27 7.70
C ASN A 40 2.80 8.87 8.86
N PRO A 41 4.03 9.41 8.95
CA PRO A 41 4.64 10.49 8.14
C PRO A 41 5.36 10.04 6.88
N GLY A 42 5.53 8.74 6.67
CA GLY A 42 6.31 8.20 5.57
C GLY A 42 6.26 6.68 5.51
N VAL A 43 6.91 6.15 4.49
CA VAL A 43 7.29 4.73 4.40
C VAL A 43 8.79 4.63 4.24
N PHE A 44 9.34 3.44 4.50
CA PHE A 44 10.72 3.13 4.18
C PHE A 44 10.75 2.25 2.95
N LEU A 45 11.54 2.65 1.94
CA LEU A 45 11.79 1.83 0.76
C LEU A 45 13.21 1.27 0.80
N PRO A 46 13.42 0.02 0.35
CA PRO A 46 14.75 -0.55 0.29
C PRO A 46 15.57 0.13 -0.82
N THR A 47 16.82 0.45 -0.53
CA THR A 47 17.80 0.96 -1.49
C THR A 47 18.60 -0.19 -2.10
N ARG A 48 19.29 0.06 -3.22
CA ARG A 48 20.09 -0.96 -3.93
C ARG A 48 21.24 -1.53 -3.09
N ASP A 49 21.74 -0.77 -2.12
CA ASP A 49 22.77 -1.19 -1.15
C ASP A 49 22.19 -1.92 0.07
N GLY A 50 20.90 -2.27 0.05
CA GLY A 50 20.23 -3.00 1.13
C GLY A 50 19.91 -2.17 2.37
N ARG A 51 20.09 -0.84 2.30
CA ARG A 51 19.64 0.09 3.33
C ARG A 51 18.17 0.45 3.12
N TRP A 52 17.63 1.23 4.05
CA TRP A 52 16.26 1.73 3.99
C TRP A 52 16.27 3.25 3.93
N GLN A 53 15.52 3.81 2.99
CA GLN A 53 15.39 5.26 2.82
C GLN A 53 13.99 5.69 3.26
N PRO A 54 13.84 6.66 4.18
CA PRO A 54 12.56 7.28 4.45
C PRO A 54 12.10 8.07 3.22
N VAL A 55 10.88 7.78 2.79
CA VAL A 55 10.11 8.52 1.80
C VAL A 55 8.96 9.16 2.58
N THR A 56 8.84 10.48 2.52
CA THR A 56 7.81 11.24 3.25
C THR A 56 7.06 12.14 2.29
N ALA A 57 5.77 12.38 2.53
CA ALA A 57 4.97 13.23 1.65
C ALA A 57 5.52 14.66 1.50
N ALA A 58 6.27 15.16 2.49
CA ALA A 58 6.87 16.49 2.46
C ALA A 58 8.21 16.56 1.72
N GLY A 59 8.86 15.42 1.46
CA GLY A 59 10.23 15.35 0.96
C GLY A 59 10.43 14.52 -0.31
N SER A 60 9.36 13.97 -0.88
CA SER A 60 9.42 13.07 -2.03
C SER A 60 8.54 13.59 -3.18
N ASP A 61 8.98 13.34 -4.42
CA ASP A 61 8.16 13.61 -5.60
C ASP A 61 6.85 12.78 -5.48
N PRO A 62 5.67 13.34 -5.84
CA PRO A 62 4.43 12.56 -5.85
C PRO A 62 4.49 11.24 -6.62
N ALA A 63 5.38 11.10 -7.62
CA ALA A 63 5.60 9.86 -8.34
C ALA A 63 6.42 8.81 -7.56
N GLU A 64 7.14 9.22 -6.51
CA GLU A 64 7.87 8.35 -5.58
C GLU A 64 7.00 7.91 -4.37
N TRP A 65 5.79 8.47 -4.25
CA TRP A 65 4.84 8.22 -3.16
C TRP A 65 3.77 7.17 -3.50
#